data_AF-A0AAJ1R0K7-F1
#
_entry.id   AF-A0AAJ1R0K7-F1
#
_cell.length_a   1.000
_cell.length_b   1.000
_cell.length_c   1.000
_cell.angle_alpha   90.00
_cell.angle_beta   90.00
_cell.angle_gamma   90.00
#
_symmetry.space_group_name_H-M   'P 1'
#
loop_
_entity.id
_entity.type
_entity.pdbx_description
1 polymer ?
#
loop_
_entity_poly.entity_id
_entity_poly.type
_entity_poly.pdbx_seq_one_letter_code
_entity_poly.pdbx_strand_id
1 'polypeptide(L)'
;MKKLLFLFLFLSSLLSLAQSKVPFFGKRDFNIEDGANDSGTPSYYINIKDNGDVYFGFVQINQADGTETQEEINAGKYDPKVMKVYFKTYNETFYVKFDKEKIYLTDENGKVKKSDDCCPVSEMEKTNCECSGILYQ
;
A
#
# COMPACT_ATOMS: atom_id res chain seq x y z
N MET A 1 22.15 -38.74 -21.13
CA MET A 1 20.94 -38.32 -20.38
C MET A 1 21.23 -37.75 -18.98
N LYS A 2 22.29 -38.15 -18.24
CA LYS A 2 22.59 -37.61 -16.90
C LYS A 2 22.98 -36.11 -16.85
N LYS A 3 23.54 -35.55 -17.92
CA LYS A 3 24.01 -34.14 -17.94
C LYS A 3 22.88 -33.10 -18.07
N LEU A 4 21.72 -33.49 -18.63
CA LEU A 4 20.57 -32.60 -18.83
C LEU A 4 19.76 -32.40 -17.53
N LEU A 5 19.71 -33.41 -16.66
CA LEU A 5 18.99 -33.33 -15.38
C LEU A 5 19.63 -32.30 -14.44
N PHE A 6 20.96 -32.20 -14.44
CA PHE A 6 21.69 -31.22 -13.64
C PHE A 6 21.44 -29.78 -14.08
N LEU A 7 21.24 -29.54 -15.38
CA LEU A 7 20.94 -28.21 -15.91
C LEU A 7 19.57 -27.71 -15.44
N PHE A 8 18.57 -28.61 -15.43
CA PHE A 8 17.21 -28.30 -14.95
C PHE A 8 17.16 -28.02 -13.46
N LEU A 9 17.93 -28.77 -12.65
CA LEU A 9 18.02 -28.56 -11.19
C LEU A 9 18.79 -27.27 -10.83
N PHE A 10 19.78 -26.87 -11.64
CA PHE A 10 20.47 -25.59 -11.45
C PHE A 10 19.57 -24.40 -11.83
N LEU A 11 18.80 -24.50 -12.92
CA LEU A 11 17.89 -23.43 -13.35
C LEU A 11 16.76 -23.17 -12.34
N SER A 12 16.17 -24.20 -11.73
CA SER A 12 15.11 -24.03 -10.74
C SER A 12 15.60 -23.35 -9.46
N SER A 13 16.87 -23.55 -9.07
CA SER A 13 17.48 -22.88 -7.91
C SER A 13 17.74 -21.39 -8.12
N LEU A 14 17.95 -20.94 -9.37
CA LEU A 14 18.16 -19.53 -9.71
C LEU A 14 16.84 -18.74 -9.74
N LEU A 15 15.72 -19.40 -10.06
CA LEU A 15 14.38 -18.80 -10.05
C LEU A 15 13.89 -18.45 -8.63
N SER A 16 14.41 -19.14 -7.61
CA SER A 16 14.09 -18.87 -6.20
C SER A 16 14.65 -17.54 -5.69
N LEU A 17 15.64 -16.95 -6.38
CA LEU A 17 16.36 -15.74 -5.96
C LEU A 17 15.83 -14.45 -6.59
N ALA A 18 14.81 -14.52 -7.45
CA ALA A 18 14.10 -13.35 -7.95
C ALA A 18 13.03 -12.82 -6.98
N GLN A 19 13.12 -13.16 -5.69
CA GLN A 19 12.24 -12.64 -4.66
C GLN A 19 12.44 -11.12 -4.62
N SER A 20 11.47 -10.38 -5.19
CA SER A 20 11.43 -8.92 -5.14
C SER A 20 11.74 -8.50 -3.71
N LYS A 21 12.77 -7.66 -3.52
CA LYS A 21 13.12 -7.14 -2.20
C LYS A 21 11.98 -6.23 -1.75
N VAL A 22 10.99 -6.83 -1.09
CA VAL A 22 9.89 -6.11 -0.46
C VAL A 22 10.43 -5.32 0.74
N PRO A 23 9.87 -4.13 1.03
CA PRO A 23 10.40 -3.27 2.08
C PRO A 23 10.15 -3.82 3.50
N PHE A 24 9.16 -4.71 3.65
CA PHE A 24 8.83 -5.41 4.89
C PHE A 24 7.93 -6.63 4.60
N PHE A 25 7.71 -7.46 5.61
CA PHE A 25 6.66 -8.48 5.64
C PHE A 25 5.65 -8.17 6.75
N GLY A 26 4.42 -8.63 6.57
CA GLY A 26 3.32 -8.43 7.51
C GLY A 26 2.52 -7.15 7.26
N LYS A 27 1.61 -6.89 8.21
CA LYS A 27 0.67 -5.76 8.18
C LYS A 27 1.32 -4.49 8.74
N ARG A 28 1.06 -3.36 8.09
CA ARG A 28 1.34 -2.01 8.61
C ARG A 28 0.19 -1.07 8.26
N ASP A 29 -0.24 -0.31 9.24
CA ASP A 29 -1.30 0.68 9.11
C ASP A 29 -0.70 2.03 8.65
N PHE A 30 -1.51 2.85 7.99
CA PHE A 30 -1.11 4.17 7.52
C PHE A 30 -2.30 5.11 7.38
N ASN A 31 -2.02 6.41 7.47
CA ASN A 31 -2.91 7.51 7.07
C ASN A 31 -2.13 8.45 6.15
N ILE A 32 -2.77 8.98 5.10
CA ILE A 32 -2.15 9.93 4.15
C ILE A 32 -2.91 11.26 4.10
N GLU A 33 -4.24 11.20 4.19
CA GLU A 33 -5.12 12.37 4.24
C GLU A 33 -5.77 12.41 5.62
N ASP A 34 -5.71 13.56 6.29
CA ASP A 34 -6.34 13.79 7.60
C ASP A 34 -7.79 14.25 7.37
N GLY A 35 -8.61 13.38 6.77
CA GLY A 35 -10.03 13.62 6.53
C GLY A 35 -10.87 13.29 7.76
N ALA A 36 -11.45 14.30 8.40
CA ALA A 36 -12.56 14.12 9.33
C ALA A 36 -13.83 13.84 8.53
N ASN A 37 -14.25 12.57 8.47
CA ASN A 37 -15.54 12.17 7.89
C ASN A 37 -16.53 11.82 9.00
N ASP A 38 -17.75 12.37 8.90
CA ASP A 38 -18.85 12.15 9.87
C ASP A 38 -19.27 10.67 10.02
N SER A 39 -18.87 9.81 9.08
CA SER A 39 -19.11 8.36 9.08
C SER A 39 -17.97 7.53 9.67
N GLY A 40 -16.93 8.16 10.22
CA GLY A 40 -15.69 7.54 10.68
C GLY A 40 -14.59 7.55 9.60
N THR A 41 -13.35 7.83 9.98
CA THR A 41 -12.20 7.80 9.06
C THR A 41 -11.75 6.35 8.84
N PRO A 42 -11.64 5.87 7.58
CA PRO A 42 -11.14 4.53 7.31
C PRO A 42 -9.70 4.37 7.80
N SER A 43 -9.40 3.29 8.50
CA SER A 43 -8.04 2.90 8.87
C SER A 43 -7.46 2.02 7.78
N TYR A 44 -6.49 2.53 7.02
CA TYR A 44 -5.87 1.80 5.91
C TYR A 44 -4.66 0.99 6.36
N TYR A 45 -4.35 -0.07 5.61
CA TYR A 45 -3.16 -0.87 5.83
C TYR A 45 -2.59 -1.49 4.54
N ILE A 46 -1.30 -1.82 4.61
CA ILE A 46 -0.59 -2.66 3.66
C ILE A 46 -0.25 -3.97 4.36
N ASN A 47 -0.45 -5.11 3.69
CA ASN A 47 -0.05 -6.42 4.19
C ASN A 47 0.77 -7.15 3.13
N ILE A 48 2.06 -7.31 3.38
CA ILE A 48 2.98 -7.99 2.46
C ILE A 48 3.18 -9.42 2.93
N LYS A 49 2.74 -10.38 2.11
CA LYS A 49 2.88 -11.81 2.38
C LYS A 49 4.31 -12.27 2.08
N ASP A 50 4.73 -13.39 2.67
CA ASP A 50 6.08 -13.96 2.49
C ASP A 50 6.43 -14.28 1.02
N ASN A 51 5.40 -14.54 0.21
CA ASN A 51 5.55 -14.77 -1.23
C ASN A 51 5.71 -13.46 -2.05
N GLY A 52 5.71 -12.29 -1.40
CA GLY A 52 5.85 -10.97 -2.01
C GLY A 52 4.55 -10.39 -2.57
N ASP A 53 3.40 -11.02 -2.34
CA ASP A 53 2.10 -10.42 -2.67
C ASP A 53 1.80 -9.26 -1.71
N VAL A 54 1.36 -8.14 -2.28
CA VAL A 54 1.02 -6.93 -1.55
C VAL A 54 -0.50 -6.78 -1.54
N TYR A 55 -1.05 -6.72 -0.34
CA TYR A 55 -2.46 -6.45 -0.12
C TYR A 55 -2.62 -5.04 0.45
N PHE A 56 -3.65 -4.35 -0.01
CA PHE A 56 -4.09 -3.08 0.55
C PHE A 56 -5.49 -3.27 1.09
N GLY A 57 -5.75 -2.80 2.29
CA GLY A 57 -7.08 -2.87 2.87
C GLY A 57 -7.42 -1.68 3.73
N PHE A 58 -8.66 -1.64 4.15
CA PHE A 58 -9.14 -0.70 5.16
C PHE A 58 -10.17 -1.35 6.07
N VAL A 59 -10.33 -0.76 7.26
CA VAL A 59 -11.45 -1.02 8.16
C VAL A 59 -12.04 0.32 8.57
N GLN A 60 -13.36 0.46 8.48
CA GLN A 60 -14.11 1.62 8.94
C GLN A 60 -15.26 1.17 9.83
N ILE A 61 -15.43 1.83 10.97
CA ILE A 61 -16.55 1.59 11.89
C ILE A 61 -17.45 2.82 11.83
N ASN A 62 -18.70 2.62 11.45
CA ASN A 62 -19.71 3.67 11.49
C ASN A 62 -19.98 4.08 12.94
N GLN A 63 -19.76 5.35 13.27
CA GLN A 63 -19.93 5.86 14.64
C GLN A 63 -21.39 5.86 15.12
N ALA A 64 -22.36 5.89 14.19
CA ALA A 64 -23.77 5.98 14.55
C ALA A 64 -24.38 4.63 14.99
N ASP A 65 -23.95 3.53 14.35
CA ASP A 65 -24.57 2.22 14.54
C ASP A 65 -23.56 1.08 14.82
N GLY A 66 -22.26 1.36 14.77
CA GLY A 66 -21.20 0.39 15.00
C GLY A 66 -20.96 -0.57 13.83
N THR A 67 -21.60 -0.36 12.67
CA THR A 67 -21.41 -1.22 11.50
C THR A 67 -19.97 -1.13 11.00
N GLU A 68 -19.32 -2.28 10.88
CA GLU A 68 -17.97 -2.40 10.33
C GLU A 68 -18.02 -2.62 8.81
N THR A 69 -17.26 -1.81 8.07
CA THR A 69 -17.01 -1.97 6.64
C THR A 69 -15.53 -2.20 6.42
N GLN A 70 -15.18 -3.28 5.72
CA GLN A 70 -13.79 -3.62 5.43
C GLN A 70 -13.63 -4.17 4.02
N GLU A 71 -12.48 -3.91 3.42
CA GLU A 71 -12.08 -4.43 2.13
C GLU A 71 -10.59 -4.76 2.16
N GLU A 72 -10.17 -5.86 1.52
CA GLU A 72 -8.77 -6.18 1.27
C GLU A 72 -8.60 -6.55 -0.21
N ILE A 73 -7.66 -5.90 -0.88
CA ILE A 73 -7.39 -6.02 -2.31
C ILE A 73 -5.96 -6.50 -2.51
N ASN A 74 -5.80 -7.58 -3.28
CA ASN A 74 -4.49 -7.98 -3.78
C ASN A 74 -4.07 -7.04 -4.92
N ALA A 75 -3.02 -6.25 -4.68
CA ALA A 75 -2.47 -5.30 -5.65
C ALA A 75 -1.32 -5.90 -6.49
N GLY A 76 -1.07 -7.20 -6.37
CA GLY A 76 -0.04 -7.94 -7.09
C GLY A 76 1.29 -7.97 -6.35
N LYS A 77 2.38 -8.05 -7.11
CA LYS A 77 3.74 -8.02 -6.57
C LYS A 77 4.19 -6.59 -6.33
N TYR A 78 5.03 -6.40 -5.31
CA TYR A 78 5.62 -5.09 -5.00
C TYR A 78 6.34 -4.48 -6.20
N ASP A 79 5.92 -3.28 -6.59
CA ASP A 79 6.59 -2.42 -7.56
C ASP A 79 7.03 -1.12 -6.85
N PRO A 80 8.36 -0.85 -6.75
CA PRO A 80 8.87 0.33 -6.06
C PRO A 80 8.56 1.66 -6.79
N LYS A 81 8.12 1.62 -8.06
CA LYS A 81 7.76 2.84 -8.81
C LYS A 81 6.34 3.28 -8.50
N VAL A 82 5.38 2.38 -8.72
CA VAL A 82 3.97 2.64 -8.45
C VAL A 82 3.21 1.32 -8.35
N MET A 83 2.33 1.24 -7.37
CA MET A 83 1.32 0.20 -7.23
C MET A 83 -0.05 0.82 -7.43
N LYS A 84 -0.93 0.08 -8.12
CA LYS A 84 -2.33 0.48 -8.33
C LYS A 84 -3.22 -0.39 -7.46
N VAL A 85 -4.08 0.24 -6.66
CA VAL A 85 -5.13 -0.43 -5.90
C VAL A 85 -6.48 0.20 -6.27
N TYR A 86 -7.49 -0.65 -6.46
CA TYR A 86 -8.86 -0.23 -6.69
C TYR A 86 -9.75 -0.73 -5.55
N PHE A 87 -10.22 0.20 -4.72
CA PHE A 87 -11.16 -0.07 -3.65
C PHE A 87 -12.58 0.00 -4.20
N LYS A 88 -13.26 -1.14 -4.25
CA LYS A 88 -14.61 -1.26 -4.83
C LYS A 88 -15.65 -0.58 -3.96
N THR A 89 -15.43 -0.58 -2.64
CA THR A 89 -16.39 -0.01 -1.68
C THR A 89 -16.61 1.48 -1.94
N TYR A 90 -15.55 2.22 -2.25
CA TYR A 90 -15.61 3.65 -2.53
C TYR A 90 -15.55 3.97 -4.03
N ASN A 91 -15.38 2.96 -4.90
CA ASN A 91 -15.11 3.13 -6.32
C ASN A 91 -13.89 4.05 -6.58
N GLU A 92 -12.84 3.88 -5.79
CA GLU A 92 -11.64 4.72 -5.81
C GLU A 92 -10.41 3.93 -6.26
N THR A 93 -9.56 4.59 -7.05
CA THR A 93 -8.26 4.06 -7.46
C THR A 93 -7.16 4.85 -6.82
N PHE A 94 -6.32 4.20 -6.02
CA PHE A 94 -5.08 4.82 -5.55
C PHE A 94 -3.91 4.31 -6.38
N TYR A 95 -3.03 5.26 -6.70
CA TYR A 95 -1.68 4.98 -7.14
C TYR A 95 -0.77 5.33 -5.97
N VAL A 96 0.03 4.37 -5.53
CA VAL A 96 0.86 4.51 -4.34
C VAL A 96 2.26 4.02 -4.59
N LYS A 97 3.22 4.62 -3.93
CA LYS A 97 4.55 4.04 -3.75
C LYS A 97 4.91 4.09 -2.29
N PHE A 98 5.69 3.15 -1.82
CA PHE A 98 6.05 3.06 -0.42
C PHE A 98 7.40 2.41 -0.24
N ASP A 99 8.04 2.69 0.88
CA ASP A 99 9.28 2.09 1.32
C ASP A 99 9.08 1.40 2.68
N LYS A 100 10.15 1.25 3.46
CA LYS A 100 10.09 0.61 4.77
C LYS A 100 9.37 1.46 5.82
N GLU A 101 9.30 2.77 5.65
CA GLU A 101 8.85 3.72 6.66
C GLU A 101 7.70 4.60 6.18
N LYS A 102 7.63 4.89 4.88
CA LYS A 102 6.68 5.84 4.32
C LYS A 102 5.88 5.28 3.17
N ILE A 103 4.67 5.80 3.01
CA ILE A 103 3.81 5.62 1.84
C ILE A 103 3.47 6.98 1.25
N TYR A 104 3.25 7.04 -0.07
CA TYR A 104 2.91 8.26 -0.79
C TYR A 104 1.77 7.97 -1.75
N LEU A 105 0.79 8.89 -1.82
CA LEU A 105 -0.15 8.94 -2.93
C LEU A 105 0.55 9.56 -4.14
N THR A 106 0.37 8.94 -5.30
CA THR A 106 0.99 9.37 -6.55
C THR A 106 -0.04 9.48 -7.67
N ASP A 107 0.40 9.98 -8.82
CA ASP A 107 -0.25 9.70 -10.10
C ASP A 107 0.21 8.33 -10.64
N GLU A 108 -0.31 7.95 -11.82
CA GLU A 108 0.04 6.72 -12.52
C GLU A 108 1.53 6.63 -12.93
N ASN A 109 2.24 7.76 -12.95
CA ASN A 109 3.65 7.85 -13.31
C ASN A 109 4.58 7.84 -12.08
N GLY A 110 4.02 7.70 -10.87
CA GLY A 110 4.76 7.68 -9.60
C GLY A 110 5.19 9.05 -9.08
N LYS A 111 4.66 10.15 -9.66
CA LYS A 111 4.87 11.51 -9.15
C LYS A 111 3.98 11.70 -7.92
N VAL A 112 4.58 12.14 -6.80
CA VAL A 112 3.85 12.36 -5.54
C VAL A 112 2.82 13.46 -5.74
N LYS A 113 1.57 13.16 -5.34
CA LYS A 113 0.49 14.14 -5.33
C LYS A 113 0.72 15.17 -4.23
N LYS A 114 0.24 16.37 -4.47
CA LYS A 114 0.22 17.42 -3.47
C LYS A 114 -1.20 17.96 -3.34
N SER A 115 -1.67 18.10 -2.10
CA SER A 115 -3.01 18.61 -1.77
C SER A 115 -2.95 19.32 -0.41
N ASP A 116 -3.91 20.20 -0.17
CA ASP A 116 -4.14 20.80 1.15
C ASP A 116 -4.68 19.75 2.15
N ASP A 117 -5.44 18.76 1.67
CA ASP A 117 -5.98 17.65 2.50
C ASP A 117 -4.89 16.74 3.10
N CYS A 118 -3.68 16.85 2.56
CA CYS A 118 -2.49 16.11 2.99
C CYS A 118 -1.61 16.93 3.94
N CYS A 119 -1.98 18.18 4.24
CA CYS A 119 -1.25 19.01 5.18
C CYS A 119 -1.60 18.61 6.62
N PRO A 120 -0.61 18.44 7.51
CA PRO A 120 -0.87 18.17 8.90
C PRO A 120 -1.72 19.28 9.52
N VAL A 121 -2.73 18.91 10.32
CA VAL A 121 -3.59 19.88 11.02
C VAL A 121 -2.79 20.83 11.91
N SER A 122 -1.63 20.39 12.42
CA SER A 122 -0.71 21.22 13.21
C SER A 122 0.01 22.31 12.41
N GLU A 123 -0.03 22.25 11.08
CA GLU A 123 0.70 23.13 10.17
C GLU A 123 -0.27 23.91 9.26
N MET A 124 -1.30 24.53 9.87
CA MET A 124 -2.43 25.21 9.18
C MET A 124 -2.03 26.29 8.15
N GLU A 125 -0.78 26.78 8.16
CA GLU A 125 -0.28 27.74 7.17
C GLU A 125 0.32 27.09 5.92
N LYS A 126 0.61 25.79 5.95
CA LYS A 126 1.11 25.07 4.78
C LYS A 126 -0.05 24.72 3.85
N THR A 127 0.19 24.96 2.57
CA THR A 127 -0.69 24.56 1.48
C THR A 127 0.10 23.65 0.54
N ASN A 128 -0.60 22.81 -0.21
CA ASN A 128 -0.05 21.96 -1.25
C ASN A 128 1.03 21.00 -0.71
N CYS A 129 0.73 20.32 0.40
CA CYS A 129 1.64 19.39 1.05
C CYS A 129 1.74 18.08 0.28
N GLU A 130 2.88 17.41 0.39
CA GLU A 130 3.05 16.07 -0.19
C GLU A 130 2.17 15.08 0.54
N CYS A 131 1.33 14.39 -0.25
CA CYS A 131 0.47 13.32 0.24
C CYS A 131 1.30 12.10 0.60
N SER A 132 1.80 12.11 1.84
CA SER A 132 2.67 11.09 2.41
C SER A 132 2.22 10.71 3.81
N GLY A 133 2.44 9.45 4.16
CA GLY A 133 2.10 8.87 5.45
C GLY A 133 3.24 8.05 6.02
N ILE A 134 3.21 7.82 7.33
CA ILE A 134 4.12 6.89 8.02
C ILE A 134 3.46 5.51 8.08
N LEU A 135 4.24 4.47 7.84
CA LEU A 135 3.85 3.07 8.01
C LEU A 135 4.20 2.61 9.43
N TYR A 136 3.18 2.37 10.25
CA TYR A 136 3.33 1.90 11.62
C TYR A 136 2.77 0.49 11.80
N GLN A 137 3.21 -0.20 12.86
CA GLN A 137 2.77 -1.55 13.23
C GLN A 137 1.71 -1.51 14.32
#